data_AF-A0A2V6K0K6-F1
#
_entry.id   AF-A0A2V6K0K6-F1
#
_cell.length_a   1.000
_cell.length_b   1.000
_cell.length_c   1.000
_cell.angle_alpha   90.00
_cell.angle_beta   90.00
_cell.angle_gamma   90.00
#
_symmetry.space_group_name_H-M   'P 1'
#
loop_
_entity.id
_entity.type
_entity.pdbx_description
1 polymer ?
#
loop_
_entity_poly.entity_id
_entity_poly.type
_entity_poly.pdbx_seq_one_letter_code
_entity_poly.pdbx_strand_id
1 'polypeptide(L)' 'MRIAQVAPLYESVPPKYYGGTERVVSYLTEELIRQGHEVTLFASGDSETKARLVAACRRSLRLDEECIDQMAHQILML' A
#
# COMPACT_ATOMS: atom_id res chain seq x y z
N MET A 1 14.82 10.69 -8.75
CA MET A 1 14.01 11.62 -7.93
C MET A 1 13.73 10.97 -6.57
N ARG A 2 13.18 11.73 -5.61
CA ARG A 2 12.62 11.19 -4.35
C ARG A 2 11.11 11.20 -4.47
N ILE A 3 10.46 10.04 -4.43
CA ILE A 3 9.04 9.87 -4.75
C ILE A 3 8.34 9.20 -3.56
N ALA A 4 7.24 9.79 -3.12
CA ALA A 4 6.33 9.18 -2.16
C ALA A 4 5.14 8.54 -2.91
N GLN A 5 4.97 7.24 -2.78
CA GLN A 5 3.78 6.51 -3.22
C GLN A 5 2.88 6.29 -2.00
N VAL A 6 1.61 6.67 -2.08
CA VAL A 6 0.65 6.51 -1.00
C VAL A 6 -0.46 5.59 -1.48
N ALA A 7 -0.55 4.41 -0.88
CA ALA A 7 -1.55 3.41 -1.22
C ALA A 7 -2.73 3.43 -0.21
N PRO A 8 -3.95 3.05 -0.63
CA PRO A 8 -5.01 2.74 0.31
C PRO A 8 -4.59 1.60 1.25
N LEU A 9 -5.04 1.65 2.51
CA LEU A 9 -4.73 0.62 3.51
C LEU A 9 -5.67 -0.60 3.44
N TYR A 10 -6.66 -0.55 2.54
CA TYR A 10 -7.70 -1.57 2.46
C TYR A 10 -7.13 -2.92 2.01
N GLU A 11 -6.17 -2.93 1.09
CA GLU A 11 -5.49 -4.12 0.61
C GLU A 11 -3.96 -3.94 0.67
N SER A 12 -3.19 -5.04 0.62
CA SER A 12 -1.74 -5.02 0.54
C SER A 12 -1.25 -4.59 -0.85
N VAL A 13 0.00 -4.13 -0.93
CA VAL A 13 0.67 -3.78 -2.19
C VAL A 13 1.83 -4.76 -2.39
N PRO A 14 1.83 -5.64 -3.41
CA PRO A 14 0.73 -5.93 -4.33
C PRO A 14 -0.47 -6.61 -3.63
N PRO A 15 -1.67 -6.54 -4.22
CA PRO A 15 -2.87 -7.11 -3.61
C PRO A 15 -2.86 -8.64 -3.67
N LYS A 16 -3.31 -9.29 -2.60
CA LYS A 16 -3.47 -10.76 -2.56
C LYS A 16 -4.72 -11.24 -3.30
N TYR A 17 -5.76 -10.40 -3.35
CA TYR A 17 -6.98 -10.68 -4.13
C TYR A 17 -7.34 -9.48 -5.02
N TYR A 18 -8.59 -9.03 -4.99
CA TYR A 18 -9.02 -7.83 -5.72
C TYR A 18 -8.42 -6.57 -5.07
N GLY A 19 -7.85 -5.71 -5.92
CA GLY A 19 -7.14 -4.47 -5.56
C GLY A 19 -6.59 -3.80 -6.82
N GLY A 20 -7.42 -3.02 -7.52
CA GLY A 20 -7.01 -2.40 -8.79
C GLY A 20 -5.92 -1.36 -8.58
N THR A 21 -6.15 -0.47 -7.62
CA THR A 21 -5.24 0.62 -7.25
C THR A 21 -3.92 0.07 -6.73
N GLU A 22 -3.95 -0.86 -5.79
CA GLU A 22 -2.75 -1.46 -5.17
C GLU A 22 -1.88 -2.16 -6.19
N ARG A 23 -2.47 -2.81 -7.21
CA ARG A 23 -1.73 -3.42 -8.31
C ARG A 23 -1.00 -2.37 -9.15
N VAL A 24 -1.66 -1.28 -9.51
CA VAL A 24 -1.03 -0.17 -10.25
C VAL A 24 0.08 0.48 -9.41
N VAL A 25 -0.16 0.72 -8.13
CA VAL A 25 0.85 1.25 -7.21
C VAL A 25 2.05 0.33 -7.14
N SER A 26 1.87 -0.99 -7.03
CA SER A 26 2.96 -1.97 -7.05
C SER A 26 3.78 -1.86 -8.34
N TYR A 27 3.14 -1.93 -9.51
CA TYR A 27 3.83 -1.87 -10.80
C TYR A 27 4.62 -0.58 -10.98
N LEU A 28 4.00 0.55 -10.64
CA LEU A 28 4.64 1.86 -10.75
C LEU A 28 5.80 2.00 -9.76
N THR A 29 5.63 1.55 -8.52
CA THR A 29 6.66 1.61 -7.47
C THR A 29 7.91 0.85 -7.91
N GLU A 30 7.75 -0.40 -8.31
CA GLU A 30 8.88 -1.26 -8.71
C GLU A 30 9.58 -0.74 -9.98
N GLU A 31 8.81 -0.22 -10.94
CA GLU A 31 9.36 0.34 -12.16
C GLU A 31 10.13 1.66 -11.91
N LEU A 32 9.61 2.54 -11.06
CA LEU A 32 10.31 3.78 -10.68
C LEU A 32 11.63 3.49 -9.96
N ILE A 33 11.67 2.45 -9.13
CA ILE A 33 12.92 1.97 -8.52
C ILE A 33 13.89 1.46 -9.59
N ARG A 34 13.39 0.66 -10.54
CA ARG A 34 14.20 0.12 -11.66
C ARG A 34 14.83 1.24 -12.50
N GLN A 35 14.14 2.37 -12.63
CA GLN A 35 14.65 3.57 -13.30
C GLN A 35 15.62 4.41 -12.45
N GLY A 36 15.97 3.96 -11.24
CA GLY A 36 16.95 4.62 -10.37
C GLY A 36 16.38 5.72 -9.50
N HIS A 37 15.08 5.71 -9.20
CA HIS A 37 14.48 6.65 -8.25
C HIS A 37 14.46 6.09 -6.83
N GLU A 38 14.59 7.00 -5.86
CA GLU A 38 14.40 6.67 -4.44
C GLU A 38 12.89 6.75 -4.14
N VAL A 39 12.27 5.59 -3.92
CA VAL A 39 10.83 5.49 -3.67
C VAL A 39 10.57 5.10 -2.22
N THR A 40 9.68 5.83 -1.57
CA THR A 40 9.08 5.44 -0.28
C THR A 40 7.61 5.10 -0.52
N LEU A 41 7.20 3.90 -0.12
CA LEU A 41 5.81 3.45 -0.20
C LEU A 41 5.17 3.55 1.19
N PHE A 42 4.09 4.32 1.30
CA PHE A 42 3.21 4.36 2.46
C PHE A 42 2.04 3.41 2.19
N ALA A 43 2.00 2.29 2.91
CA ALA A 43 1.02 1.23 2.71
C ALA A 43 0.82 0.41 3.99
N SER A 44 0.08 -0.69 3.91
CA SER A 44 -0.02 -1.68 4.97
C SER A 44 1.29 -2.44 5.17
N GLY A 45 1.54 -2.87 6.41
CA GLY A 45 2.79 -3.55 6.79
C GLY A 45 2.99 -4.93 6.17
N ASP A 46 1.94 -5.54 5.61
CA ASP A 46 2.03 -6.79 4.85
C ASP A 46 2.20 -6.57 3.34
N SER A 47 2.58 -5.37 2.92
CA SER A 47 2.97 -5.03 1.55
C SER A 47 4.39 -5.53 1.24
N GLU A 48 4.61 -6.02 0.03
CA GLU A 48 5.88 -6.52 -0.48
C GLU A 48 6.40 -5.59 -1.58
N THR A 49 7.53 -4.91 -1.33
CA THR A 49 8.12 -3.96 -2.26
C THR A 49 9.62 -3.83 -2.06
N LYS A 50 10.34 -3.39 -3.11
CA LYS A 50 11.75 -2.96 -3.00
C LYS A 50 11.89 -1.50 -2.52
N ALA A 51 10.79 -0.75 -2.47
CA ALA A 51 10.79 0.61 -1.92
C ALA A 51 11.10 0.60 -0.43
N ARG A 52 11.43 1.76 0.13
CA ARG A 52 11.32 1.95 1.57
C ARG A 52 9.85 1.88 1.97
N LEU A 53 9.44 0.84 2.69
CA LEU A 53 8.09 0.72 3.22
C LEU A 53 7.94 1.52 4.53
N VAL A 54 6.93 2.37 4.58
CA VAL A 54 6.44 3.01 5.82
C VAL A 54 5.04 2.44 6.09
N ALA A 55 4.96 1.54 7.07
CA ALA A 55 3.72 0.86 7.42
C ALA A 55 2.81 1.78 8.26
N ALA A 56 1.64 2.14 7.73
CA ALA A 56 0.64 2.94 8.47
C ALA A 56 -0.29 2.07 9.32
N CYS A 57 -0.44 0.79 8.96
CA CYS A 57 -1.12 -0.24 9.73
C CYS A 57 -0.30 -1.55 9.67
N ARG A 58 -0.50 -2.45 10.65
CA ARG A 58 0.25 -3.71 10.70
C ARG A 58 -0.03 -4.61 9.51
N ARG A 59 -1.29 -4.68 9.09
CA ARG A 59 -1.80 -5.51 7.99
C ARG A 59 -2.89 -4.74 7.25
N SER A 60 -3.14 -5.07 5.99
CA SER A 60 -4.22 -4.45 5.23
C SER A 60 -5.58 -4.69 5.88
N LEU A 61 -6.42 -3.65 5.92
CA LEU A 61 -7.65 -3.64 6.71
C LEU A 61 -8.63 -4.76 6.30
N ARG A 62 -8.65 -5.14 5.02
CA ARG A 62 -9.48 -6.24 4.53
C ARG A 62 -9.00 -7.62 4.99
N LEU A 63 -7.69 -7.79 5.20
CA LEU A 63 -7.06 -9.06 5.53
C LEU A 63 -6.71 -9.20 7.01
N ASP A 64 -6.94 -8.15 7.79
CA ASP A 64 -6.69 -8.13 9.22
C ASP A 64 -7.92 -8.65 9.96
N GLU A 65 -7.78 -9.83 10.59
CA GLU A 65 -8.83 -10.47 11.38
C GLU A 65 -9.15 -9.69 12.67
N GLU A 66 -8.23 -8.83 13.11
CA GLU A 66 -8.43 -7.95 14.27
C GLU A 66 -9.12 -6.62 13.88
N CYS A 67 -9.33 -6.35 12.58
CA CYS A 67 -10.00 -5.15 12.11
C CYS A 67 -11.52 -5.25 12.32
N ILE A 68 -12.04 -4.45 13.26
CA ILE A 68 -13.47 -4.41 13.61
C ILE A 68 -14.31 -3.87 12.45
N ASP A 69 -13.86 -2.77 11.82
CA ASP A 69 -14.54 -2.12 10.70
C ASP A 69 -13.54 -1.72 9.62
N GLN A 70 -13.64 -2.40 8.49
CA GLN A 70 -12.75 -2.24 7.33
C GLN A 70 -13.04 -0.94 6.55
N MET A 71 -14.22 -0.35 6.73
CA MET A 71 -14.70 0.83 6.00
C MET A 71 -14.58 2.12 6.81
N ALA A 72 -14.57 2.05 8.14
CA ALA A 72 -14.51 3.23 9.03
C ALA A 72 -13.38 4.21 8.64
N HIS A 73 -12.20 3.70 8.32
CA HIS A 73 -11.05 4.51 7.90
C HIS A 73 -11.27 5.24 6.57
N GLN A 74 -12.01 4.63 5.64
CA GLN A 74 -12.35 5.27 4.36
C GLN A 74 -13.42 6.34 4.55
N ILE A 75 -14.41 6.10 5.41
CA ILE A 75 -15.49 7.05 5.70
C ILE A 75 -14.96 8.28 6.42
N LEU A 76 -13.99 8.14 7.33
CA LEU A 76 -13.38 9.27 8.04
C LEU A 76 -12.70 10.29 7.11
N MET A 77 -12.32 9.89 5.90
CA MET A 77 -11.65 10.74 4.92
C MET A 77 -12.62 11.49 3.98
N LEU A 78 -13.94 11.29 4.12
CA LEU A 78 -15.00 11.99 3.39
C LEU A 78 -15.53 13.18 4.18
#